data_AF-A0A2S8GFR8-F1
#
_entry.id   AF-A0A2S8GFR8-F1
#
_cell.length_a   1.000
_cell.length_b   1.000
_cell.length_c   1.000
_cell.angle_alpha   90.00
_cell.angle_beta   90.00
_cell.angle_gamma   90.00
#
_symmetry.space_group_name_H-M   'P 1'
#
loop_
_entity.id
_entity.type
_entity.pdbx_description
1 polymer ?
#
loop_
_entity_poly.entity_id
_entity_poly.type
_entity_poly.pdbx_seq_one_letter_code
_entity_poly.pdbx_strand_id
1 'polypeptide(L)' 'MKRYYSLWKSTWWLWALIFGGTLFLSQLNDLLFYVSLVYLPICVSVFLWFGLVRFDEHGNEIDMT' A
#
# COMPACT_ATOMS: atom_id res chain seq x y z
N MET A 1 -15.66 -4.89 2.86
CA MET A 1 -14.89 -3.98 3.75
C MET A 1 -14.80 -2.59 3.11
N LYS A 2 -15.79 -1.72 3.34
CA LYS A 2 -15.86 -0.37 2.72
C LYS A 2 -14.63 0.49 3.08
N ARG A 3 -14.07 0.21 4.25
CA ARG A 3 -12.81 0.69 4.80
C ARG A 3 -11.60 0.62 3.86
N TYR A 4 -11.23 -0.60 3.47
CA TYR A 4 -10.09 -0.81 2.57
C TYR A 4 -10.37 -0.32 1.15
N TYR A 5 -11.65 -0.28 0.73
CA TYR A 5 -12.03 0.30 -0.56
C TYR A 5 -11.82 1.81 -0.60
N SER A 6 -12.24 2.52 0.45
CA SER A 6 -12.04 3.98 0.58
C SER A 6 -10.55 4.33 0.64
N LEU A 7 -9.78 3.60 1.46
CA LEU A 7 -8.33 3.72 1.54
C LEU A 7 -7.67 3.44 0.18
N TRP A 8 -8.03 2.34 -0.49
CA TRP A 8 -7.49 1.96 -1.80
C TRP A 8 -7.74 3.03 -2.86
N LYS A 9 -8.96 3.59 -2.90
CA LYS A 9 -9.29 4.68 -3.83
C LYS A 9 -8.42 5.92 -3.58
N SER A 10 -8.07 6.21 -2.33
CA SER A 10 -7.21 7.34 -1.99
C SER A 10 -5.74 7.07 -2.32
N THR A 11 -5.26 5.85 -2.09
CA THR A 11 -3.84 5.48 -2.24
C THR A 11 -3.52 4.74 -3.55
N TRP A 12 -4.43 4.70 -4.53
CA TRP A 12 -4.25 3.92 -5.76
C TRP A 12 -2.97 4.30 -6.51
N TRP A 13 -2.64 5.60 -6.51
CA TRP A 13 -1.40 6.13 -7.10
C TRP A 13 -0.15 5.61 -6.37
N LEU A 14 -0.23 5.45 -5.06
CA LEU A 14 0.86 4.94 -4.24
C LEU A 14 1.15 3.47 -4.58
N TRP A 15 0.09 2.69 -4.83
CA TRP A 15 0.22 1.32 -5.35
C TRP A 15 0.79 1.29 -6.77
N ALA A 16 0.37 2.20 -7.65
CA ALA A 16 0.96 2.32 -8.97
C ALA A 16 2.47 2.63 -8.92
N LEU A 17 2.90 3.47 -7.97
CA LEU A 17 4.32 3.78 -7.73
C LEU A 17 5.08 2.58 -7.18
N ILE A 18 4.52 1.84 -6.21
CA ILE A 18 5.14 0.63 -5.64
C ILE A 18 5.31 -0.46 -6.70
N PHE A 19 4.27 -0.77 -7.46
CA PHE A 19 4.33 -1.78 -8.52
C PHE A 19 5.21 -1.33 -9.68
N GLY A 20 5.07 -0.09 -10.14
CA GLY A 20 5.90 0.48 -11.20
C GLY A 20 7.38 0.53 -10.81
N GLY A 21 7.68 0.94 -9.57
CA GLY A 21 9.03 0.94 -9.02
C GLY A 21 9.61 -0.45 -8.91
N THR A 22 8.83 -1.44 -8.46
CA THR A 22 9.26 -2.84 -8.38
C THR A 22 9.61 -3.40 -9.78
N LEU A 23 8.76 -3.14 -10.78
CA LEU A 23 9.01 -3.56 -12.17
C LEU A 23 10.21 -2.85 -12.78
N PHE A 24 10.42 -1.57 -12.45
CA PHE A 24 11.59 -0.83 -12.92
C PHE A 24 12.88 -1.36 -12.29
N LEU A 25 12.88 -1.57 -10.97
CA LEU A 25 14.02 -2.12 -10.24
C LEU A 25 14.38 -3.53 -10.72
N SER A 26 13.39 -4.34 -11.13
CA SER A 26 13.63 -5.68 -11.65
C SER A 26 14.38 -5.69 -12.99
N GLN A 27 14.37 -4.57 -13.75
CA GLN A 27 15.15 -4.45 -14.98
C GLN A 27 16.61 -4.06 -14.73
N LEU A 28 16.92 -3.51 -13.55
CA LEU A 28 18.24 -2.98 -13.23
C LEU A 28 19.17 -4.03 -12.61
N ASN A 29 18.65 -4.83 -11.68
CA ASN A 29 19.46 -5.81 -10.95
C ASN A 29 18.60 -6.86 -10.23
N ASP A 30 19.01 -8.12 -10.29
CA ASP A 30 18.34 -9.23 -9.59
C ASP A 30 18.31 -9.03 -8.07
N LEU A 31 19.36 -8.46 -7.47
CA LEU A 31 19.40 -8.15 -6.04
C LEU A 31 18.32 -7.13 -5.66
N LEU A 32 18.11 -6.11 -6.49
CA LEU A 32 17.08 -5.10 -6.26
C LEU A 32 15.68 -5.71 -6.40
N PHE A 33 15.49 -6.68 -7.29
CA PHE A 33 14.25 -7.44 -7.37
C PHE A 33 13.97 -8.22 -6.07
N TYR A 34 14.95 -8.93 -5.52
CA TYR A 34 14.78 -9.65 -4.25
C TYR A 34 14.49 -8.70 -3.08
N VAL A 35 15.14 -7.54 -3.02
CA VAL A 35 14.84 -6.50 -2.02
C VAL A 35 13.38 -6.03 -2.18
N SER A 36 12.93 -5.79 -3.40
CA SER A 36 11.56 -5.37 -3.70
C SER A 36 10.52 -6.38 -3.23
N LEU A 37 10.81 -7.69 -3.38
CA LEU A 37 9.96 -8.78 -2.91
C LEU A 37 9.79 -8.78 -1.38
N VAL A 38 10.80 -8.37 -0.62
CA VAL A 38 10.72 -8.25 0.85
C VAL A 38 9.96 -6.99 1.26
N TYR A 39 10.10 -5.89 0.53
CA TYR A 39 9.40 -4.64 0.84
C TYR A 39 7.89 -4.67 0.54
N LEU A 40 7.46 -5.38 -0.51
CA LEU A 40 6.05 -5.52 -0.87
C LEU A 40 5.14 -5.97 0.30
N PRO A 41 5.42 -7.07 1.03
CA PRO A 41 4.58 -7.49 2.16
C PRO A 41 4.61 -6.50 3.32
N ILE A 42 5.70 -5.74 3.51
CA ILE A 42 5.77 -4.66 4.50
C ILE A 42 4.80 -3.54 4.11
N CYS A 43 4.82 -3.11 2.84
CA CYS A 43 3.89 -2.10 2.33
C CYS A 43 2.42 -2.53 2.47
N VAL A 44 2.10 -3.80 2.15
CA VAL A 44 0.76 -4.36 2.36
C VAL A 44 0.37 -4.31 3.84
N SER A 45 1.27 -4.70 4.74
CA SER A 45 1.00 -4.71 6.18
C SER A 45 0.72 -3.32 6.72
N VAL A 46 1.54 -2.34 6.32
CA VAL A 46 1.35 -0.93 6.67
C VAL A 46 0.03 -0.40 6.09
N PHE A 47 -0.29 -0.74 4.85
CA PHE A 47 -1.57 -0.37 4.23
C PHE A 47 -2.78 -0.91 5.00
N LEU A 48 -2.74 -2.18 5.42
CA LEU A 48 -3.80 -2.78 6.22
C LEU A 48 -3.93 -2.11 7.59
N TRP A 49 -2.82 -1.76 8.22
CA TRP A 49 -2.78 -1.01 9.48
C TRP A 49 -3.39 0.39 9.32
N PHE A 50 -3.01 1.14 8.29
CA PHE A 50 -3.61 2.45 8.01
C PHE A 50 -5.11 2.37 7.77
N GLY A 51 -5.57 1.32 7.08
CA GLY A 51 -6.99 1.05 6.94
C GLY A 51 -7.69 0.84 8.28
N LEU A 52 -7.03 0.14 9.22
CA LEU A 52 -7.52 -0.07 10.59
C LEU A 52 -7.63 1.20 11.41
N VAL A 53 -6.61 2.05 11.34
CA VAL A 53 -6.51 3.23 12.19
C VAL A 53 -7.34 4.39 11.66
N ARG A 54 -7.39 4.59 10.33
CA ARG A 54 -7.93 5.82 9.74
C ARG A 54 -9.41 5.77 9.40
N PHE A 55 -9.99 4.58 9.26
CA PHE A 55 -11.36 4.45 8.77
C PHE A 55 -12.22 3.57 9.69
N ASP A 56 -13.52 3.86 9.74
CA ASP A 56 -14.54 3.09 10.46
C ASP A 56 -15.06 1.90 9.63
N GLU A 57 -15.91 1.03 10.21
CA GLU A 57 -16.46 -0.13 9.49
C GLU A 57 -17.24 0.24 8.21
N HIS A 58 -17.73 1.49 8.13
CA HIS A 58 -18.47 2.03 7.01
C HIS A 58 -17.57 2.68 5.94
N GLY A 59 -16.28 2.88 6.21
CA GLY A 59 -15.31 3.47 5.30
C GLY A 59 -15.23 5.00 5.35
N ASN A 60 -15.76 5.61 6.42
CA ASN A 60 -15.59 7.03 6.71
C ASN A 60 -14.27 7.25 7.45
N GLU A 61 -13.64 8.41 7.25
CA GLU A 61 -12.44 8.79 8.00
C GLU A 61 -12.81 9.04 9.46
N ILE A 62 -12.03 8.47 10.37
CA ILE A 62 -12.17 8.71 11.81
C ILE A 62 -11.38 10.00 12.10
N ASP A 63 -12.08 11.04 12.54
CA ASP A 63 -11.45 12.33 12.88
C ASP A 63 -10.57 12.15 14.13
N MET A 64 -9.25 12.07 13.92
CA MET A 64 -8.27 12.00 15.00
C MET A 64 -7.91 13.43 15.43
N THR A 65 -8.84 14.11 16.12
CA THR A 65 -8.56 15.38 16.82
C THR A 65 -8.23 15.13 18.29
#